data_AF-A0A926WD82-F1
#
_entry.id   AF-A0A926WD82-F1
#
_cell.length_a   1.000
_cell.length_b   1.000
_cell.length_c   1.000
_cell.angle_alpha   90.00
_cell.angle_beta   90.00
_cell.angle_gamma   90.00
#
_symmetry.space_group_name_H-M   'P 1'
#
loop_
_entity.id
_entity.type
_entity.pdbx_description
1 polymer ?
#
loop_
_entity_poly.entity_id
_entity_poly.type
_entity_poly.pdbx_seq_one_letter_code
_entity_poly.pdbx_strand_id
1 'polypeptide(L)'
;MLLSKGFEVEMYTGTPDGTVVGLSDKIVADLTGFVREPDSRNVEYTTPPLGRYEQLLCELVRPRRMLREYLEQLGNYTLIPGSTLALGGSDRFYRSDPGNPYHSYIEQTYGTTVVTASIHINIGIADPELLMRACRLVRVEAPLFLALTASSPFLNGQATGYHSSRWQVFPKTPRIVPLFESHAHHIRWMEEQLAAKTMQNVRHLWSSVRPNGDRRPYNLNRLELRICDLVIDPIALLAVTALLEARLLQLRANPGLDPLEMSQFPASTRNQDLVALADANEMAVAKHSLDAELRHWQDGEQLLAREWIQRLYDEVWPTAKANGISCFLIPLKKILREGNEAQRWLQQVNQGTSPQQVVQHAIAAAQQQEALLAQDLCGSWVA
;
A
#
# COMPACT_ATOMS: atom_id res chain seq x y z
N MET A 1 -12.69 -7.10 -19.60
CA MET A 1 -12.52 -8.22 -18.64
C MET A 1 -11.73 -7.68 -17.46
N LEU A 2 -12.22 -7.88 -16.25
CA LEU A 2 -11.55 -7.40 -15.03
C LEU A 2 -10.18 -8.06 -14.88
N LEU A 3 -9.24 -7.31 -14.30
CA LEU A 3 -7.91 -7.79 -13.97
C LEU A 3 -7.99 -8.59 -12.66
N SER A 4 -7.27 -9.71 -12.59
CA SER A 4 -7.11 -10.41 -11.32
C SER A 4 -6.34 -9.51 -10.36
N LYS A 5 -6.77 -9.43 -9.10
CA LYS A 5 -6.07 -8.67 -8.09
C LYS A 5 -6.07 -9.35 -6.74
N GLY A 6 -5.02 -9.08 -5.97
CA GLY A 6 -4.81 -9.64 -4.64
C GLY A 6 -4.10 -8.64 -3.75
N PHE A 7 -4.15 -8.89 -2.45
CA PHE A 7 -3.60 -8.01 -1.42
C PHE A 7 -2.59 -8.77 -0.58
N GLU A 8 -1.49 -8.10 -0.23
CA GLU A 8 -0.66 -8.44 0.91
C GLU A 8 -1.01 -7.42 1.99
N VAL A 9 -1.45 -7.90 3.16
CA VAL A 9 -2.00 -7.07 4.23
C VAL A 9 -1.17 -7.31 5.48
N GLU A 10 -0.29 -6.35 5.77
CA GLU A 10 0.52 -6.31 6.98
C GLU A 10 -0.25 -5.58 8.08
N MET A 11 -0.26 -6.12 9.29
CA MET A 11 -0.99 -5.55 10.43
C MET A 11 -0.25 -5.78 11.74
N TYR A 12 -0.41 -4.83 12.65
CA TYR A 12 0.03 -5.00 14.03
C TYR A 12 -1.03 -5.67 14.89
N THR A 13 -0.57 -6.47 15.83
CA THR A 13 -1.37 -6.97 16.95
C THR A 13 -1.05 -6.20 18.23
N GLY A 14 -1.97 -6.14 19.17
CA GLY A 14 -1.78 -5.37 20.40
C GLY A 14 -2.94 -5.49 21.37
N THR A 15 -2.96 -4.64 22.39
CA THR A 15 -4.05 -4.55 23.37
C THR A 15 -5.05 -3.44 23.00
N PRO A 16 -6.29 -3.46 23.53
CA PRO A 16 -7.31 -2.45 23.25
C PRO A 16 -6.93 -1.01 23.58
N ASP A 17 -5.93 -0.79 24.43
CA ASP A 17 -5.40 0.55 24.75
C ASP A 17 -4.40 1.08 23.71
N GLY A 18 -4.12 0.31 22.66
CA GLY A 18 -3.26 0.68 21.54
C GLY A 18 -1.79 0.24 21.68
N THR A 19 -1.41 -0.46 22.74
CA THR A 19 -0.05 -0.99 22.87
C THR A 19 0.17 -2.15 21.91
N VAL A 20 1.16 -2.03 21.02
CA VAL A 20 1.53 -3.07 20.06
C VAL A 20 2.28 -4.21 20.76
N VAL A 21 1.87 -5.45 20.50
CA VAL A 21 2.41 -6.68 21.08
C VAL A 21 2.78 -7.66 19.98
N GLY A 22 3.98 -8.25 20.06
CA GLY A 22 4.47 -9.23 19.11
C GLY A 22 3.85 -10.61 19.32
N LEU A 23 3.02 -11.05 18.38
CA LEU A 23 2.33 -12.34 18.41
C LEU A 23 2.46 -13.13 17.10
N SER A 24 3.22 -12.64 16.11
CA SER A 24 3.35 -13.28 14.79
C SER A 24 3.90 -14.72 14.86
N ASP A 25 4.71 -15.05 15.87
CA ASP A 25 5.22 -16.40 16.08
C ASP A 25 4.12 -17.40 16.42
N LYS A 26 3.21 -17.00 17.32
CA LYS A 26 2.03 -17.77 17.74
C LYS A 26 1.01 -17.86 16.62
N ILE A 27 0.71 -16.73 15.98
CA ILE A 27 -0.27 -16.65 14.89
C ILE A 27 0.13 -17.58 13.74
N VAL A 28 1.38 -17.56 13.30
CA VAL A 28 1.84 -18.38 12.18
C VAL A 28 1.97 -19.87 12.56
N ALA A 29 2.14 -20.18 13.85
CA ALA A 29 2.15 -21.56 14.32
C ALA A 29 0.73 -22.18 14.32
N ASP A 30 -0.28 -21.38 14.70
CA ASP A 30 -1.63 -21.90 14.96
C ASP A 30 -2.63 -21.61 13.83
N LEU A 31 -2.42 -20.57 13.02
CA LEU A 31 -3.31 -20.17 11.92
C LEU A 31 -2.65 -20.35 10.55
N THR A 32 -3.39 -20.95 9.63
CA THR A 32 -3.00 -21.04 8.21
C THR A 32 -3.25 -19.72 7.49
N GLY A 33 -2.41 -19.39 6.50
CA GLY A 33 -2.59 -18.22 5.64
C GLY A 33 -1.97 -16.93 6.17
N PHE A 34 -1.27 -17.00 7.31
CA PHE A 34 -0.46 -15.91 7.85
C PHE A 34 1.04 -16.21 7.71
N VAL A 35 1.83 -15.15 7.56
CA VAL A 35 3.30 -15.23 7.51
C VAL A 35 3.92 -14.19 8.44
N ARG A 36 5.19 -14.44 8.82
CA ARG A 36 5.96 -13.53 9.65
C ARG A 36 6.62 -12.47 8.78
N GLU A 37 6.49 -11.22 9.19
CA GLU A 37 7.39 -10.16 8.76
C GLU A 37 8.69 -10.16 9.58
N PRO A 38 9.75 -9.43 9.18
CA PRO A 38 11.02 -9.42 9.90
C PRO A 38 10.91 -9.05 11.39
N ASP A 39 9.96 -8.17 11.76
CA ASP A 39 9.67 -7.80 13.15
C ASP A 39 8.44 -8.55 13.67
N SER A 40 8.52 -9.10 14.88
CA SER A 40 7.53 -10.01 15.46
C SER A 40 6.18 -9.37 15.76
N ARG A 41 6.11 -8.03 15.76
CA ARG A 41 4.88 -7.25 15.96
C ARG A 41 4.02 -7.14 14.72
N ASN A 42 4.56 -7.46 13.56
CA ASN A 42 3.84 -7.41 12.31
C ASN A 42 3.53 -8.83 11.82
N VAL A 43 2.30 -9.04 11.39
CA VAL A 43 1.84 -10.27 10.76
C VAL A 43 1.21 -9.92 9.42
N GLU A 44 1.49 -10.73 8.41
CA GLU A 44 0.93 -10.55 7.07
C GLU A 44 -0.04 -11.69 6.75
N TYR A 45 -1.14 -11.38 6.07
CA TYR A 45 -1.88 -12.36 5.29
C TYR A 45 -2.00 -11.91 3.84
N THR A 46 -2.27 -12.86 2.95
CA THR A 46 -2.45 -12.59 1.52
C THR A 46 -3.81 -13.08 1.04
N THR A 47 -4.40 -12.38 0.07
CA THR A 47 -5.64 -12.82 -0.58
C THR A 47 -5.35 -13.54 -1.89
N PRO A 48 -6.20 -14.50 -2.32
CA PRO A 48 -6.07 -15.08 -3.65
C PRO A 48 -6.25 -14.01 -4.75
N PRO A 49 -5.68 -14.24 -5.95
CA PRO A 49 -5.84 -13.34 -7.09
C PRO A 49 -7.23 -13.51 -7.71
N LEU A 50 -8.15 -12.59 -7.42
CA LEU A 50 -9.54 -12.66 -7.86
C LEU A 50 -9.91 -11.45 -8.73
N GLY A 51 -10.82 -11.64 -9.69
CA GLY A 51 -11.32 -10.54 -10.53
C GLY A 51 -12.57 -9.85 -9.97
N ARG A 52 -13.32 -10.49 -9.06
CA ARG A 52 -14.61 -9.99 -8.57
C ARG A 52 -14.48 -9.30 -7.22
N TYR A 53 -14.87 -8.02 -7.16
CA TYR A 53 -14.72 -7.19 -5.97
C TYR A 53 -15.49 -7.71 -4.75
N GLU A 54 -16.64 -8.33 -4.97
CA GLU A 54 -17.46 -8.87 -3.87
C GLU A 54 -16.74 -10.03 -3.16
N GLN A 55 -16.05 -10.87 -3.92
CA GLN A 55 -15.24 -11.96 -3.36
C GLN A 55 -14.02 -11.39 -2.63
N LEU A 56 -13.39 -10.36 -3.19
CA LEU A 56 -12.24 -9.70 -2.58
C LEU A 56 -12.56 -9.04 -1.25
N LEU A 57 -13.78 -8.50 -1.09
CA LEU A 57 -14.25 -8.00 0.19
C LEU A 57 -14.26 -9.10 1.25
N CYS A 58 -14.75 -10.28 0.89
CA CYS A 58 -14.77 -11.44 1.79
C CYS A 58 -13.35 -11.91 2.14
N GLU A 59 -12.46 -12.00 1.15
CA GLU A 59 -11.07 -12.41 1.35
C GLU A 59 -10.24 -11.40 2.16
N LEU A 60 -10.65 -10.13 2.24
CA LEU A 60 -10.06 -9.14 3.15
C LEU A 60 -10.59 -9.26 4.58
N VAL A 61 -11.88 -9.56 4.75
CA VAL A 61 -12.54 -9.56 6.07
C VAL A 61 -12.33 -10.88 6.82
N ARG A 62 -12.42 -12.03 6.12
CA ARG A 62 -12.35 -13.36 6.76
C ARG A 62 -11.04 -13.61 7.54
N PRO A 63 -9.84 -13.34 6.98
CA PRO A 63 -8.60 -13.52 7.74
C PRO A 63 -8.55 -12.63 8.99
N ARG A 64 -9.02 -11.38 8.91
CA ARG A 64 -9.05 -10.48 10.07
C ARG A 64 -10.00 -10.96 11.17
N ARG A 65 -11.16 -11.50 10.80
CA ARG A 65 -12.11 -12.12 11.74
C ARG A 65 -11.49 -13.33 12.45
N MET A 66 -10.91 -14.25 11.67
CA MET A 66 -10.21 -15.42 12.21
C MET A 66 -9.08 -15.01 13.15
N LEU A 67 -8.31 -13.98 12.77
CA LEU A 67 -7.23 -13.47 13.61
C LEU A 67 -7.75 -12.84 14.90
N ARG A 68 -8.85 -12.07 14.88
CA ARG A 68 -9.45 -11.52 16.11
C ARG A 68 -9.94 -12.61 17.05
N GLU A 69 -10.64 -13.61 16.52
CA GLU A 69 -11.14 -14.74 17.32
C GLU A 69 -10.00 -15.51 17.99
N TYR A 70 -8.88 -15.70 17.27
CA TYR A 70 -7.67 -16.29 17.84
C TYR A 70 -7.00 -15.41 18.89
N LEU A 71 -6.90 -14.10 18.65
CA LEU A 71 -6.33 -13.15 19.60
C LEU A 71 -7.12 -13.09 20.92
N GLU A 72 -8.44 -13.16 20.86
CA GLU A 72 -9.33 -13.24 22.02
C GLU A 72 -9.09 -14.52 22.85
N GLN A 73 -8.73 -15.65 22.21
CA GLN A 73 -8.37 -16.89 22.90
C GLN A 73 -7.02 -16.79 23.62
N LEU A 74 -6.08 -16.01 23.08
CA LEU A 74 -4.77 -15.78 23.70
C LEU A 74 -4.83 -14.79 24.88
N GLY A 75 -5.81 -13.89 24.88
CA GLY A 75 -5.98 -12.88 25.91
C GLY A 75 -6.76 -11.66 25.42
N ASN A 76 -6.63 -10.54 26.13
CA ASN A 76 -7.27 -9.28 25.73
C ASN A 76 -6.47 -8.58 24.63
N TYR A 77 -6.37 -9.20 23.45
CA TYR A 77 -5.63 -8.71 22.29
C TYR A 77 -6.56 -8.38 21.11
N THR A 78 -6.08 -7.52 20.21
CA THR A 78 -6.80 -6.98 19.06
C THR A 78 -5.83 -6.64 17.92
N LEU A 79 -6.39 -6.28 16.77
CA LEU A 79 -5.67 -5.65 15.65
C LEU A 79 -5.52 -4.15 15.90
N ILE A 80 -4.36 -3.60 15.57
CA ILE A 80 -4.05 -2.18 15.73
C ILE A 80 -4.04 -1.50 14.35
N PRO A 81 -4.96 -0.55 14.08
CA PRO A 81 -4.95 0.24 12.86
C PRO A 81 -3.73 1.17 12.77
N GLY A 82 -3.40 1.56 11.55
CA GLY A 82 -2.29 2.48 11.24
C GLY A 82 -1.02 1.75 10.82
N SER A 83 -0.08 2.53 10.29
CA SER A 83 1.08 1.97 9.58
C SER A 83 2.41 2.09 10.32
N THR A 84 2.37 2.61 11.54
CA THR A 84 3.53 2.84 12.41
C THR A 84 3.22 2.43 13.85
N LEU A 85 4.28 2.32 14.67
CA LEU A 85 4.19 2.13 16.11
C LEU A 85 3.69 3.42 16.81
N ALA A 86 2.40 3.70 16.63
CA ALA A 86 1.78 4.99 16.93
C ALA A 86 1.95 5.44 18.37
N LEU A 87 1.93 4.53 19.35
CA LEU A 87 1.94 4.86 20.78
C LEU A 87 3.23 4.50 21.53
N GLY A 88 4.16 3.77 20.92
CA GLY A 88 5.42 3.39 21.58
C GLY A 88 6.08 2.15 21.01
N GLY A 89 7.28 1.84 21.53
CA GLY A 89 8.04 0.64 21.18
C GLY A 89 8.91 0.78 19.91
N SER A 90 9.05 1.97 19.34
CA SER A 90 9.88 2.17 18.14
C SER A 90 11.40 2.22 18.42
N ASP A 91 11.80 2.05 19.68
CA ASP A 91 13.18 2.08 20.17
C ASP A 91 13.93 0.77 19.89
N ARG A 92 13.20 -0.32 19.65
CA ARG A 92 13.78 -1.64 19.46
C ARG A 92 13.11 -2.42 18.33
N PHE A 93 13.93 -3.12 17.56
CA PHE A 93 13.52 -4.13 16.60
C PHE A 93 13.41 -5.49 17.30
N TYR A 94 12.33 -6.24 17.04
CA TYR A 94 12.13 -7.56 17.62
C TYR A 94 12.08 -8.60 16.50
N ARG A 95 13.20 -9.28 16.24
CA ARG A 95 13.25 -10.31 15.18
C ARG A 95 12.19 -11.40 15.40
N SER A 96 11.35 -11.62 14.39
CA SER A 96 10.33 -12.68 14.37
C SER A 96 10.91 -14.09 14.22
N ASP A 97 12.11 -14.18 13.66
CA ASP A 97 12.91 -15.40 13.57
C ASP A 97 14.38 -15.04 13.80
N PRO A 98 14.90 -15.21 15.04
CA PRO A 98 16.28 -14.91 15.37
C PRO A 98 17.31 -15.73 14.58
N GLY A 99 16.92 -16.90 14.06
CA GLY A 99 17.78 -17.77 13.25
C GLY A 99 17.84 -17.37 11.78
N ASN A 100 16.96 -16.47 11.32
CA ASN A 100 16.89 -16.07 9.93
C ASN A 100 17.98 -15.01 9.62
N PRO A 101 18.97 -15.32 8.75
CA PRO A 101 20.03 -14.38 8.39
C PRO A 101 19.48 -13.14 7.67
N TYR A 102 18.36 -13.28 6.95
CA TYR A 102 17.68 -12.16 6.31
C TYR A 102 17.14 -11.17 7.35
N HIS A 103 16.47 -11.65 8.40
CA HIS A 103 15.94 -10.78 9.46
C HIS A 103 17.06 -10.07 10.22
N SER A 104 18.17 -10.76 10.43
CA SER A 104 19.38 -10.18 11.03
C SER A 104 19.97 -9.06 10.16
N TYR A 105 20.04 -9.25 8.84
CA TYR A 105 20.46 -8.20 7.91
C TYR A 105 19.51 -7.00 7.95
N ILE A 106 18.19 -7.23 7.95
CA ILE A 106 17.18 -6.17 7.97
C ILE A 106 17.29 -5.32 9.24
N GLU A 107 17.40 -5.97 10.41
CA GLU A 107 17.62 -5.29 11.69
C GLU A 107 18.89 -4.43 11.67
N GLN A 108 20.03 -5.01 11.24
CA GLN A 108 21.32 -4.31 11.25
C GLN A 108 21.39 -3.15 10.25
N THR A 109 20.69 -3.27 9.12
CA THR A 109 20.77 -2.29 8.02
C THR A 109 19.77 -1.15 8.21
N TYR A 110 18.56 -1.45 8.67
CA TYR A 110 17.45 -0.50 8.67
C TYR A 110 16.85 -0.24 10.06
N GLY A 111 17.10 -1.11 11.04
CA GLY A 111 16.54 -0.99 12.38
C GLY A 111 15.02 -0.86 12.38
N THR A 112 14.47 0.01 13.23
CA THR A 112 13.01 0.15 13.39
C THR A 112 12.33 0.95 12.28
N THR A 113 13.07 1.53 11.33
CA THR A 113 12.48 2.31 10.21
C THR A 113 11.65 1.45 9.26
N VAL A 114 11.88 0.14 9.22
CA VAL A 114 11.11 -0.84 8.44
C VAL A 114 10.03 -1.55 9.25
N VAL A 115 9.88 -1.21 10.54
CA VAL A 115 8.82 -1.77 11.39
C VAL A 115 7.55 -0.97 11.14
N THR A 116 6.98 -1.20 9.97
CA THR A 116 5.79 -0.52 9.44
C THR A 116 4.79 -1.54 8.95
N ALA A 117 3.51 -1.21 8.94
CA ALA A 117 2.46 -2.00 8.30
C ALA A 117 1.99 -1.33 7.01
N SER A 118 1.64 -2.10 5.99
CA SER A 118 1.27 -1.57 4.67
C SER A 118 0.22 -2.45 3.97
N ILE A 119 -0.27 -1.93 2.85
CA ILE A 119 -0.99 -2.74 1.86
C ILE A 119 -0.15 -2.81 0.59
N HIS A 120 0.09 -4.02 0.09
CA HIS A 120 0.54 -4.20 -1.30
C HIS A 120 -0.64 -4.61 -2.19
N ILE A 121 -0.94 -3.81 -3.21
CA ILE A 121 -1.98 -4.12 -4.19
C ILE A 121 -1.32 -4.77 -5.41
N ASN A 122 -1.65 -6.04 -5.63
CA ASN A 122 -1.13 -6.83 -6.74
C ASN A 122 -2.18 -6.90 -7.87
N ILE A 123 -1.83 -6.50 -9.10
CA ILE A 123 -2.69 -6.59 -10.29
C ILE A 123 -2.04 -7.49 -11.34
N GLY A 124 -2.74 -8.55 -11.74
CA GLY A 124 -2.24 -9.55 -12.71
C GLY A 124 -2.14 -8.99 -14.12
N ILE A 125 -0.93 -9.05 -14.68
CA ILE A 125 -0.60 -8.65 -16.06
C ILE A 125 0.45 -9.63 -16.58
N ALA A 126 0.04 -10.52 -17.47
CA ALA A 126 0.88 -11.63 -17.94
C ALA A 126 1.88 -11.24 -19.04
N ASP A 127 1.57 -10.21 -19.84
CA ASP A 127 2.48 -9.68 -20.85
C ASP A 127 3.54 -8.79 -20.17
N PRO A 128 4.84 -9.15 -20.18
CA PRO A 128 5.88 -8.38 -19.53
C PRO A 128 6.05 -6.96 -20.06
N GLU A 129 5.79 -6.71 -21.35
CA GLU A 129 5.97 -5.38 -21.94
C GLU A 129 4.80 -4.45 -21.57
N LEU A 130 3.57 -4.99 -21.56
CA LEU A 130 2.43 -4.30 -20.97
C LEU A 130 2.63 -4.05 -19.47
N LEU A 131 3.22 -5.01 -18.75
CA LEU A 131 3.55 -4.85 -17.33
C LEU A 131 4.56 -3.73 -17.11
N MET A 132 5.59 -3.59 -17.95
CA MET A 132 6.52 -2.45 -17.83
C MET A 132 5.80 -1.12 -18.07
N ARG A 133 4.96 -1.00 -19.11
CA ARG A 133 4.12 0.19 -19.34
C ARG A 133 3.25 0.53 -18.12
N ALA A 134 2.59 -0.49 -17.56
CA ALA A 134 1.78 -0.35 -16.36
C ALA A 134 2.61 0.14 -15.17
N CYS A 135 3.79 -0.43 -14.93
CA CYS A 135 4.67 0.02 -13.87
C CYS A 135 5.15 1.46 -14.08
N ARG A 136 5.41 1.89 -15.33
CA ARG A 136 5.78 3.29 -15.63
C ARG A 136 4.65 4.26 -15.27
N LEU A 137 3.44 4.01 -15.78
CA LEU A 137 2.27 4.84 -15.53
C LEU A 137 1.95 4.90 -14.02
N VAL A 138 1.87 3.75 -13.37
CA VAL A 138 1.53 3.70 -11.94
C VAL A 138 2.66 4.29 -11.10
N ARG A 139 3.94 4.22 -11.50
CA ARG A 139 5.04 4.84 -10.71
C ARG A 139 4.91 6.36 -10.65
N VAL A 140 4.50 7.02 -11.73
CA VAL A 140 4.31 8.49 -11.75
C VAL A 140 2.98 8.92 -11.11
N GLU A 141 2.02 8.00 -10.96
CA GLU A 141 0.72 8.22 -10.30
C GLU A 141 0.65 7.62 -8.87
N ALA A 142 1.68 6.89 -8.42
CA ALA A 142 1.80 6.28 -7.09
C ALA A 142 1.53 7.26 -5.92
N PRO A 143 1.97 8.54 -5.97
CA PRO A 143 1.64 9.54 -4.96
C PRO A 143 0.13 9.69 -4.73
N LEU A 144 -0.70 9.55 -5.76
CA LEU A 144 -2.16 9.69 -5.62
C LEU A 144 -2.75 8.60 -4.72
N PHE A 145 -2.23 7.37 -4.85
CA PHE A 145 -2.66 6.25 -4.04
C PHE A 145 -2.16 6.39 -2.59
N LEU A 146 -0.95 6.89 -2.36
CA LEU A 146 -0.51 7.23 -1.01
C LEU A 146 -1.38 8.34 -0.39
N ALA A 147 -1.75 9.35 -1.18
CA ALA A 147 -2.61 10.44 -0.72
C ALA A 147 -4.00 9.95 -0.27
N LEU A 148 -4.54 8.92 -0.92
CA LEU A 148 -5.81 8.28 -0.51
C LEU A 148 -5.67 7.38 0.72
N THR A 149 -4.49 6.79 0.92
CA THR A 149 -4.30 5.69 1.89
C THR A 149 -3.56 6.10 3.17
N ALA A 150 -2.95 7.28 3.23
CA ALA A 150 -2.16 7.74 4.38
C ALA A 150 -2.89 7.53 5.72
N SER A 151 -2.25 6.79 6.63
CA SER A 151 -2.83 6.36 7.91
C SER A 151 -1.79 6.26 9.05
N SER A 152 -0.64 6.94 8.90
CA SER A 152 0.42 6.90 9.92
C SER A 152 0.90 8.29 10.36
N PRO A 153 0.02 9.12 10.95
CA PRO A 153 0.42 10.45 11.42
C PRO A 153 1.15 10.44 12.78
N PHE A 154 1.17 9.30 13.48
CA PHE A 154 1.69 9.19 14.84
C PHE A 154 2.90 8.27 14.96
N LEU A 155 3.80 8.61 15.87
CA LEU A 155 4.90 7.76 16.32
C LEU A 155 5.19 8.06 17.80
N ASN A 156 5.30 7.02 18.64
CA ASN A 156 5.58 7.16 20.07
C ASN A 156 4.68 8.16 20.82
N GLY A 157 3.38 8.14 20.50
CA GLY A 157 2.36 8.95 21.14
C GLY A 157 2.29 10.39 20.66
N GLN A 158 3.03 10.76 19.60
CA GLN A 158 3.11 12.14 19.10
C GLN A 158 2.83 12.22 17.60
N ALA A 159 2.28 13.35 17.16
CA ALA A 159 2.18 13.68 15.74
C ALA A 159 3.57 13.93 15.14
N THR A 160 3.85 13.33 13.98
CA THR A 160 5.19 13.38 13.37
C THR A 160 5.39 14.58 12.44
N GLY A 161 4.30 15.27 12.07
CA GLY A 161 4.29 16.26 10.99
C GLY A 161 4.16 15.67 9.58
N TYR A 162 4.02 14.35 9.47
CA TYR A 162 3.73 13.64 8.22
C TYR A 162 2.36 12.95 8.31
N HIS A 163 1.66 12.81 7.19
CA HIS A 163 0.42 12.04 7.13
C HIS A 163 0.71 10.55 6.90
N SER A 164 1.76 10.22 6.15
CA SER A 164 2.35 8.88 6.09
C SER A 164 3.80 8.94 6.60
N SER A 165 3.96 8.74 7.91
CA SER A 165 5.29 8.61 8.51
C SER A 165 5.99 7.34 8.02
N ARG A 166 5.21 6.29 7.73
CA ARG A 166 5.72 5.06 7.11
C ARG A 166 6.49 5.38 5.83
N TRP A 167 5.85 6.04 4.85
CA TRP A 167 6.52 6.28 3.57
C TRP A 167 7.68 7.27 3.70
N GLN A 168 7.61 8.20 4.66
CA GLN A 168 8.69 9.13 4.95
C GLN A 168 9.98 8.44 5.42
N VAL A 169 9.87 7.37 6.21
CA VAL A 169 11.04 6.69 6.81
C VAL A 169 11.42 5.40 6.06
N PHE A 170 10.50 4.80 5.31
CA PHE A 170 10.75 3.54 4.64
C PHE A 170 11.84 3.70 3.56
N PRO A 171 12.89 2.87 3.56
CA PRO A 171 14.01 3.02 2.64
C PRO A 171 13.64 2.68 1.20
N LYS A 172 14.00 3.57 0.26
CA LYS A 172 14.03 3.26 -1.17
C LYS A 172 15.34 2.55 -1.52
N THR A 173 15.24 1.33 -2.06
CA THR A 173 16.40 0.50 -2.40
C THR A 173 16.20 -0.13 -3.79
N PRO A 174 17.16 0.01 -4.71
CA PRO A 174 18.26 0.98 -4.76
C PRO A 174 17.78 2.44 -4.71
N ARG A 175 18.70 3.37 -4.40
CA ARG A 175 18.38 4.81 -4.26
C ARG A 175 17.70 5.40 -5.50
N ILE A 176 18.12 4.96 -6.69
CA ILE A 176 17.56 5.40 -7.97
C ILE A 176 17.06 4.17 -8.71
N VAL A 177 15.76 4.15 -9.03
CA VAL A 177 15.10 3.11 -9.82
C VAL A 177 14.54 3.78 -11.07
N PRO A 178 14.98 3.41 -12.29
CA PRO A 178 14.51 4.05 -13.51
C PRO A 178 13.07 3.65 -13.84
N LEU A 179 12.42 4.41 -14.72
CA LEU A 179 11.27 3.90 -15.45
C LEU A 179 11.80 2.89 -16.48
N PHE A 180 11.65 1.59 -16.21
CA PHE A 180 12.14 0.55 -17.12
C PHE A 180 11.45 0.66 -18.47
N GLU A 181 12.22 0.73 -19.55
CA GLU A 181 11.72 0.90 -20.92
C GLU A 181 11.09 -0.39 -21.47
N SER A 182 11.66 -1.54 -21.10
CA SER A 182 11.25 -2.88 -21.52
C SER A 182 11.59 -3.92 -20.45
N HIS A 183 11.04 -5.12 -20.57
CA HIS A 183 11.37 -6.21 -19.64
C HIS A 183 12.85 -6.57 -19.71
N ALA A 184 13.44 -6.51 -20.90
CA ALA A 184 14.88 -6.70 -21.09
C ALA A 184 15.73 -5.64 -20.37
N HIS A 185 15.30 -4.36 -20.37
CA HIS A 185 15.94 -3.31 -19.59
C HIS A 185 15.84 -3.61 -18.08
N HIS A 186 14.66 -4.01 -17.59
CA HIS A 186 14.49 -4.42 -16.19
C HIS A 186 15.43 -5.57 -15.78
N ILE A 187 15.57 -6.62 -16.59
CA ILE A 187 16.47 -7.75 -16.30
C ILE A 187 17.92 -7.27 -16.18
N ARG A 188 18.43 -6.55 -17.20
CA ARG A 188 19.82 -6.06 -17.19
C ARG A 188 20.09 -5.18 -15.97
N TRP A 189 19.21 -4.24 -15.69
CA TRP A 189 19.34 -3.36 -14.54
C TRP A 189 19.34 -4.13 -13.22
N MET A 190 18.44 -5.11 -13.05
CA MET A 190 18.39 -5.94 -11.84
C MET A 190 19.69 -6.74 -11.65
N GLU A 191 20.23 -7.32 -12.72
CA GLU A 191 21.50 -8.06 -12.70
C GLU A 191 22.69 -7.14 -12.34
N GLU A 192 22.73 -5.92 -12.89
CA GLU A 192 23.73 -4.90 -12.57
C GLU A 192 23.69 -4.50 -11.09
N GLN A 193 22.50 -4.27 -10.53
CA GLN A 193 22.34 -3.89 -9.11
C GLN A 193 22.75 -5.03 -8.16
N LEU A 194 22.45 -6.29 -8.51
CA LEU A 194 22.90 -7.45 -7.75
C LEU A 194 24.41 -7.62 -7.81
N ALA A 195 25.02 -7.48 -9.00
CA ALA A 195 26.46 -7.54 -9.17
C ALA A 195 27.19 -6.42 -8.40
N ALA A 196 26.60 -5.22 -8.39
CA ALA A 196 27.08 -4.07 -7.63
C ALA A 196 26.79 -4.14 -6.12
N LYS A 197 26.04 -5.15 -5.66
CA LYS A 197 25.61 -5.33 -4.25
C LYS A 197 24.83 -4.14 -3.69
N THR A 198 24.18 -3.36 -4.55
CA THR A 198 23.22 -2.32 -4.12
C THR A 198 21.91 -2.95 -3.65
N MET A 199 21.67 -4.21 -3.99
CA MET A 199 20.63 -5.08 -3.45
C MET A 199 21.23 -6.40 -2.96
N GLN A 200 20.74 -6.91 -1.83
CA GLN A 200 21.15 -8.23 -1.31
C GLN A 200 20.60 -9.38 -2.15
N ASN A 201 19.37 -9.22 -2.65
CA ASN A 201 18.67 -10.17 -3.50
C ASN A 201 17.55 -9.44 -4.26
N VAL A 202 16.89 -10.13 -5.19
CA VAL A 202 15.82 -9.55 -6.03
C VAL A 202 14.62 -8.98 -5.26
N ARG A 203 14.42 -9.38 -3.99
CA ARG A 203 13.34 -8.86 -3.12
C ARG A 203 13.67 -7.48 -2.55
N HIS A 204 14.92 -7.03 -2.59
CA HIS A 204 15.36 -5.69 -2.14
C HIS A 204 15.07 -4.57 -3.12
N LEU A 205 14.37 -4.84 -4.22
CA LEU A 205 13.74 -3.77 -4.99
C LEU A 205 12.57 -3.19 -4.19
N TRP A 206 12.87 -2.14 -3.43
CA TRP A 206 11.96 -1.35 -2.61
C TRP A 206 11.72 0.00 -3.30
N SER A 207 10.66 0.02 -4.09
CA SER A 207 10.12 1.17 -4.82
C SER A 207 8.60 1.20 -4.58
N SER A 208 7.94 2.34 -4.80
CA SER A 208 6.47 2.47 -4.67
C SER A 208 5.71 1.50 -5.56
N VAL A 209 6.30 1.15 -6.70
CA VAL A 209 5.76 0.21 -7.68
C VAL A 209 6.88 -0.68 -8.14
N ARG A 210 6.61 -1.98 -8.27
CA ARG A 210 7.53 -2.92 -8.92
C ARG A 210 6.78 -3.97 -9.73
N PRO A 211 7.41 -4.52 -10.78
CA PRO A 211 6.96 -5.77 -11.35
C PRO A 211 7.30 -6.93 -10.42
N ASN A 212 6.40 -7.91 -10.32
CA ASN A 212 6.58 -9.08 -9.48
C ASN A 212 6.14 -10.38 -10.20
N GLY A 213 6.61 -11.51 -9.70
CA GLY A 213 6.38 -12.83 -10.26
C GLY A 213 7.18 -13.92 -9.57
N ASP A 214 6.95 -15.15 -9.98
CA ASP A 214 7.44 -16.35 -9.28
C ASP A 214 8.96 -16.54 -9.44
N ARG A 215 9.54 -15.99 -10.52
CA ARG A 215 10.99 -16.06 -10.79
C ARG A 215 11.54 -14.71 -11.23
N ARG A 216 11.53 -13.73 -10.34
CA ARG A 216 12.11 -12.40 -10.58
C ARG A 216 13.62 -12.47 -10.90
N PRO A 217 14.13 -11.65 -11.84
CA PRO A 217 13.41 -10.70 -12.69
C PRO A 217 12.84 -11.31 -14.00
N TYR A 218 13.01 -12.61 -14.23
CA TYR A 218 12.78 -13.27 -15.54
C TYR A 218 11.34 -13.68 -15.82
N ASN A 219 10.59 -14.13 -14.81
CA ASN A 219 9.17 -14.46 -14.93
C ASN A 219 8.37 -13.51 -14.04
N LEU A 220 7.62 -12.62 -14.69
CA LEU A 220 6.82 -11.57 -14.08
C LEU A 220 5.37 -11.73 -14.54
N ASN A 221 4.44 -11.60 -13.61
CA ASN A 221 3.02 -11.85 -13.88
C ASN A 221 2.08 -10.82 -13.23
N ARG A 222 2.62 -9.84 -12.50
CA ARG A 222 1.82 -8.82 -11.82
C ARG A 222 2.58 -7.52 -11.58
N LEU A 223 1.82 -6.43 -11.58
CA LEU A 223 2.21 -5.16 -11.01
C LEU A 223 1.94 -5.19 -9.51
N GLU A 224 2.85 -4.69 -8.70
CA GLU A 224 2.69 -4.56 -7.25
C GLU A 224 2.88 -3.10 -6.84
N LEU A 225 1.80 -2.46 -6.38
CA LEU A 225 1.80 -1.14 -5.77
C LEU A 225 2.03 -1.30 -4.26
N ARG A 226 3.14 -0.74 -3.76
CA ARG A 226 3.67 -0.95 -2.40
C ARG A 226 3.69 0.30 -1.54
N ILE A 227 3.27 1.43 -2.09
CA ILE A 227 3.32 2.72 -1.41
C ILE A 227 2.24 2.86 -0.34
N CYS A 228 1.12 2.16 -0.49
CA CYS A 228 -0.03 2.34 0.38
C CYS A 228 0.31 2.06 1.84
N ASP A 229 -0.12 2.98 2.70
CA ASP A 229 -0.27 2.71 4.12
C ASP A 229 -1.36 1.64 4.34
N LEU A 230 -1.42 1.05 5.54
CA LEU A 230 -2.50 0.17 5.96
C LEU A 230 -3.85 0.88 5.80
N VAL A 231 -4.72 0.32 4.94
CA VAL A 231 -6.10 0.74 4.78
C VAL A 231 -6.99 -0.21 5.58
N ILE A 232 -7.38 0.21 6.78
CA ILE A 232 -8.15 -0.65 7.68
C ILE A 232 -9.59 -0.85 7.18
N ASP A 233 -10.18 0.15 6.52
CA ASP A 233 -11.50 0.04 5.91
C ASP A 233 -11.41 -0.74 4.57
N PRO A 234 -11.94 -1.97 4.48
CA PRO A 234 -11.84 -2.76 3.26
C PRO A 234 -12.64 -2.14 2.10
N ILE A 235 -13.70 -1.36 2.36
CA ILE A 235 -14.45 -0.67 1.30
C ILE A 235 -13.58 0.43 0.68
N ALA A 236 -12.87 1.19 1.51
CA ALA A 236 -11.91 2.19 1.03
C ALA A 236 -10.78 1.56 0.22
N LEU A 237 -10.24 0.42 0.69
CA LEU A 237 -9.19 -0.32 -0.05
C LEU A 237 -9.68 -0.79 -1.43
N LEU A 238 -10.90 -1.33 -1.50
CA LEU A 238 -11.50 -1.72 -2.77
C LEU A 238 -11.71 -0.51 -3.69
N ALA A 239 -12.07 0.65 -3.15
CA ALA A 239 -12.24 1.87 -3.96
C ALA A 239 -10.93 2.38 -4.56
N VAL A 240 -9.85 2.38 -3.76
CA VAL A 240 -8.49 2.69 -4.22
C VAL A 240 -8.06 1.71 -5.30
N THR A 241 -8.37 0.42 -5.13
CA THR A 241 -8.06 -0.62 -6.12
C THR A 241 -8.84 -0.45 -7.41
N ALA A 242 -10.12 -0.04 -7.34
CA ALA A 242 -10.95 0.21 -8.51
C ALA A 242 -10.45 1.38 -9.35
N LEU A 243 -9.90 2.43 -8.71
CA LEU A 243 -9.22 3.53 -9.42
C LEU A 243 -7.99 3.01 -10.19
N LEU A 244 -7.14 2.22 -9.51
CA LEU A 244 -5.96 1.61 -10.11
C LEU A 244 -6.33 0.71 -11.30
N GLU A 245 -7.32 -0.17 -11.13
CA GLU A 245 -7.76 -1.06 -12.19
C GLU A 245 -8.36 -0.30 -13.37
N ALA A 246 -9.23 0.67 -13.13
CA ALA A 246 -9.84 1.46 -14.20
C ALA A 246 -8.78 2.23 -15.00
N ARG A 247 -7.73 2.73 -14.33
CA ARG A 247 -6.59 3.36 -14.98
C ARG A 247 -5.76 2.38 -15.81
N LEU A 248 -5.52 1.17 -15.31
CA LEU A 248 -4.83 0.12 -16.06
C LEU A 248 -5.66 -0.39 -17.25
N LEU A 249 -6.99 -0.39 -17.15
CA LEU A 249 -7.87 -0.71 -18.28
C LEU A 249 -7.81 0.37 -19.37
N GLN A 250 -7.68 1.65 -19.02
CA GLN A 250 -7.41 2.72 -20.00
C GLN A 250 -6.08 2.50 -20.71
N LEU A 251 -5.01 2.17 -19.96
CA LEU A 251 -3.70 1.84 -20.55
C LEU A 251 -3.80 0.66 -21.53
N ARG A 252 -4.55 -0.39 -21.17
CA ARG A 252 -4.78 -1.54 -22.07
C ARG A 252 -5.51 -1.15 -23.35
N ALA A 253 -6.44 -0.20 -23.27
CA ALA A 253 -7.17 0.29 -24.44
C ALA A 253 -6.37 1.30 -25.26
N ASN A 254 -5.44 2.03 -24.64
CA ASN A 254 -4.56 3.00 -25.26
C ASN A 254 -3.10 2.80 -24.79
N PRO A 255 -2.30 1.96 -25.47
CA PRO A 255 -0.91 1.72 -25.11
C PRO A 255 -0.03 2.97 -25.15
N GLY A 256 -0.44 4.03 -25.85
CA GLY A 256 0.26 5.32 -25.87
C GLY A 256 0.09 6.13 -24.59
N LEU A 257 -0.74 5.69 -23.63
CA LEU A 257 -0.78 6.21 -22.26
C LEU A 257 0.49 5.77 -21.48
N ASP A 258 1.65 6.12 -22.00
CA ASP A 258 2.95 5.77 -21.44
C ASP A 258 3.70 7.06 -21.07
N PRO A 259 4.15 7.23 -19.81
CA PRO A 259 4.90 8.41 -19.41
C PRO A 259 6.13 8.70 -20.27
N LEU A 260 6.81 7.67 -20.81
CA LEU A 260 7.97 7.87 -21.67
C LEU A 260 7.60 8.32 -23.10
N GLU A 261 6.36 8.15 -23.51
CA GLU A 261 5.87 8.55 -24.85
C GLU A 261 5.06 9.86 -24.80
N MET A 262 4.13 9.96 -23.86
CA MET A 262 3.11 11.02 -23.79
C MET A 262 3.55 12.27 -23.02
N SER A 263 4.57 12.16 -22.15
CA SER A 263 5.04 13.33 -21.38
C SER A 263 5.71 14.36 -22.29
N GLN A 264 5.40 15.63 -22.04
CA GLN A 264 5.95 16.80 -22.72
C GLN A 264 7.37 17.16 -22.25
N PHE A 265 7.90 16.48 -21.23
CA PHE A 265 9.28 16.68 -20.79
C PHE A 265 10.29 16.35 -21.91
N PRO A 266 11.48 17.00 -21.93
CA PRO A 266 12.45 16.83 -22.99
C PRO A 266 12.84 15.37 -23.18
N ALA A 267 12.75 14.85 -24.41
CA ALA A 267 12.95 13.43 -24.69
C ALA A 267 14.31 12.89 -24.20
N SER A 268 15.36 13.72 -24.21
CA SER A 268 16.71 13.36 -23.75
C SER A 268 16.83 13.13 -22.24
N THR A 269 15.94 13.73 -21.43
CA THR A 269 15.99 13.67 -19.95
C THR A 269 14.70 13.12 -19.34
N ARG A 270 13.67 12.86 -20.15
CA ARG A 270 12.31 12.49 -19.74
C ARG A 270 12.25 11.41 -18.66
N ASN A 271 13.01 10.33 -18.80
CA ASN A 271 13.03 9.26 -17.80
C ASN A 271 13.53 9.78 -16.44
N GLN A 272 14.65 10.52 -16.43
CA GLN A 272 15.22 11.10 -15.21
C GLN A 272 14.30 12.15 -14.60
N ASP A 273 13.70 13.02 -15.43
CA ASP A 273 12.77 14.05 -14.98
C ASP A 273 11.50 13.45 -14.35
N LEU A 274 10.95 12.40 -14.96
CA LEU A 274 9.78 11.69 -14.43
C LEU A 274 10.09 10.92 -13.15
N VAL A 275 11.26 10.29 -13.03
CA VAL A 275 11.71 9.65 -11.78
C VAL A 275 11.86 10.69 -10.67
N ALA A 276 12.53 11.81 -10.94
CA ALA A 276 12.71 12.89 -9.97
C ALA A 276 11.37 13.51 -9.56
N LEU A 277 10.45 13.70 -10.50
CA LEU A 277 9.09 14.17 -10.24
C LEU A 277 8.31 13.18 -9.38
N ALA A 278 8.33 11.89 -9.70
CA ALA A 278 7.65 10.86 -8.91
C ALA A 278 8.17 10.85 -7.47
N ASP A 279 9.49 10.85 -7.28
CA ASP A 279 10.13 10.88 -5.96
C ASP A 279 9.75 12.15 -5.17
N ALA A 280 9.75 13.32 -5.81
CA ALA A 280 9.36 14.57 -5.16
C ALA A 280 7.88 14.57 -4.76
N ASN A 281 6.99 14.10 -5.64
CA ASN A 281 5.56 13.98 -5.36
C ASN A 281 5.32 12.97 -4.23
N GLU A 282 6.04 11.84 -4.21
CA GLU A 282 5.97 10.84 -3.13
C GLU A 282 6.28 11.46 -1.76
N MET A 283 7.31 12.31 -1.67
CA MET A 283 7.69 13.00 -0.43
C MET A 283 6.68 14.10 -0.04
N ALA A 284 6.16 14.86 -1.01
CA ALA A 284 5.13 15.87 -0.76
C ALA A 284 3.85 15.23 -0.19
N VAL A 285 3.42 14.11 -0.79
CA VAL A 285 2.27 13.34 -0.32
C VAL A 285 2.52 12.69 1.04
N ALA A 286 3.71 12.14 1.31
CA ALA A 286 4.01 11.60 2.63
C ALA A 286 3.74 12.64 3.73
N LYS A 287 4.04 13.91 3.45
CA LYS A 287 3.82 15.02 4.37
C LYS A 287 2.37 15.51 4.43
N HIS A 288 1.76 15.80 3.29
CA HIS A 288 0.48 16.53 3.22
C HIS A 288 -0.68 15.74 2.58
N SER A 289 -0.41 14.54 2.07
CA SER A 289 -1.39 13.62 1.47
C SER A 289 -2.28 14.28 0.40
N LEU A 290 -3.61 14.30 0.58
CA LEU A 290 -4.58 14.93 -0.31
C LEU A 290 -4.34 16.43 -0.53
N ASP A 291 -3.70 17.11 0.43
CA ASP A 291 -3.45 18.55 0.36
C ASP A 291 -2.01 18.87 -0.08
N ALA A 292 -1.27 17.86 -0.57
CA ALA A 292 0.06 18.06 -1.15
C ALA A 292 -0.04 18.73 -2.53
N GLU A 293 0.81 19.72 -2.77
CA GLU A 293 1.05 20.28 -4.11
C GLU A 293 1.97 19.33 -4.89
N LEU A 294 1.51 18.89 -6.06
CA LEU A 294 2.19 17.94 -6.93
C LEU A 294 2.47 18.55 -8.28
N ARG A 295 3.41 17.94 -9.01
CA ARG A 295 3.62 18.22 -10.43
C ARG A 295 3.03 17.08 -11.27
N HIS A 296 2.16 17.41 -12.20
CA HIS A 296 1.54 16.46 -13.11
C HIS A 296 2.58 15.89 -14.10
N TRP A 297 2.54 14.57 -14.37
CA TRP A 297 3.61 13.91 -15.14
C TRP A 297 3.56 14.20 -16.65
N GLN A 298 2.39 14.58 -17.18
CA GLN A 298 2.23 14.84 -18.61
C GLN A 298 2.85 16.17 -19.05
N ASP A 299 2.65 17.23 -18.29
CA ASP A 299 2.94 18.62 -18.70
C ASP A 299 3.66 19.42 -17.61
N GLY A 300 3.79 18.89 -16.40
CA GLY A 300 4.41 19.56 -15.27
C GLY A 300 3.51 20.57 -14.55
N GLU A 301 2.20 20.60 -14.84
CA GLU A 301 1.21 21.45 -14.14
C GLU A 301 1.33 21.25 -12.62
N GLN A 302 1.32 22.34 -11.86
CA GLN A 302 1.22 22.27 -10.40
C GLN A 302 -0.25 22.23 -9.99
N LEU A 303 -0.63 21.24 -9.19
CA LEU A 303 -2.00 21.05 -8.70
C LEU A 303 -2.01 20.26 -7.39
N LEU A 304 -3.09 20.35 -6.62
CA LEU A 304 -3.22 19.57 -5.41
C LEU A 304 -3.48 18.09 -5.72
N ALA A 305 -2.99 17.19 -4.86
CA ALA A 305 -3.25 15.76 -4.97
C ALA A 305 -4.76 15.46 -5.05
N ARG A 306 -5.59 16.12 -4.22
CA ARG A 306 -7.05 16.00 -4.27
C ARG A 306 -7.66 16.39 -5.62
N GLU A 307 -7.12 17.42 -6.27
CA GLU A 307 -7.61 17.91 -7.55
C GLU A 307 -7.23 16.93 -8.65
N TRP A 308 -5.99 16.43 -8.63
CA TRP A 308 -5.56 15.41 -9.57
C TRP A 308 -6.37 14.12 -9.41
N ILE A 309 -6.59 13.63 -8.19
CA ILE A 309 -7.44 12.45 -7.95
C ILE A 309 -8.87 12.68 -8.45
N GLN A 310 -9.44 13.88 -8.24
CA GLN A 310 -10.78 14.19 -8.74
C GLN A 310 -10.83 14.18 -10.28
N ARG A 311 -9.86 14.81 -10.95
CA ARG A 311 -9.75 14.77 -12.42
C ARG A 311 -9.63 13.32 -12.92
N LEU A 312 -8.75 12.52 -12.30
CA LEU A 312 -8.55 11.12 -12.65
C LEU A 312 -9.82 10.28 -12.40
N TYR A 313 -10.52 10.51 -11.29
CA TYR A 313 -11.80 9.87 -10.99
C TYR A 313 -12.82 10.10 -12.12
N ASP A 314 -12.96 11.35 -12.55
CA ASP A 314 -13.90 11.72 -13.62
C ASP A 314 -13.46 11.12 -14.97
N GLU A 315 -12.16 11.10 -15.23
CA GLU A 315 -11.55 10.51 -16.43
C GLU A 315 -11.78 8.99 -16.53
N VAL A 316 -11.59 8.25 -15.43
CA VAL A 316 -11.73 6.78 -15.44
C VAL A 316 -13.19 6.33 -15.34
N TRP A 317 -14.12 7.20 -14.95
CA TRP A 317 -15.52 6.84 -14.70
C TRP A 317 -16.19 6.11 -15.89
N PRO A 318 -16.07 6.57 -17.16
CA PRO A 318 -16.63 5.85 -18.29
C PRO A 318 -16.04 4.44 -18.44
N THR A 319 -14.73 4.27 -18.24
CA THR A 319 -14.04 2.98 -18.28
C THR A 319 -14.53 2.05 -17.17
N ALA A 320 -14.67 2.58 -15.95
CA ALA A 320 -15.17 1.84 -14.80
C ALA A 320 -16.62 1.42 -15.01
N LYS A 321 -17.47 2.29 -15.57
CA LYS A 321 -18.88 1.99 -15.89
C LYS A 321 -18.98 0.91 -16.96
N ALA A 322 -18.19 1.01 -18.04
CA ALA A 322 -18.16 0.01 -19.11
C ALA A 322 -17.70 -1.37 -18.64
N ASN A 323 -16.90 -1.44 -17.57
CA ASN A 323 -16.43 -2.70 -16.97
C ASN A 323 -17.19 -3.11 -15.71
N GLY A 324 -18.27 -2.40 -15.34
CA GLY A 324 -19.13 -2.77 -14.22
C GLY A 324 -18.55 -2.52 -12.82
N ILE A 325 -17.50 -1.69 -12.69
CA ILE A 325 -16.82 -1.41 -11.40
C ILE A 325 -17.02 0.05 -10.90
N SER A 326 -17.83 0.86 -11.57
CA SER A 326 -18.03 2.27 -11.20
C SER A 326 -18.61 2.46 -9.79
N CYS A 327 -19.40 1.51 -9.28
CA CYS A 327 -19.92 1.56 -7.91
C CYS A 327 -18.79 1.50 -6.87
N PHE A 328 -17.71 0.77 -7.14
CA PHE A 328 -16.56 0.67 -6.24
C PHE A 328 -15.75 1.96 -6.20
N LEU A 329 -15.88 2.88 -7.16
CA LEU A 329 -15.23 4.18 -7.10
C LEU A 329 -15.92 5.15 -6.12
N ILE A 330 -17.21 4.97 -5.84
CA ILE A 330 -18.02 5.92 -5.06
C ILE A 330 -17.38 6.30 -3.70
N PRO A 331 -16.81 5.36 -2.91
CA PRO A 331 -16.18 5.70 -1.63
C PRO A 331 -15.03 6.71 -1.74
N LEU A 332 -14.37 6.85 -2.90
CA LEU A 332 -13.33 7.86 -3.10
C LEU A 332 -13.86 9.29 -2.92
N LYS A 333 -15.11 9.56 -3.30
CA LYS A 333 -15.74 10.87 -3.08
C LYS A 333 -15.83 11.23 -1.60
N LYS A 334 -16.05 10.22 -0.75
CA LYS A 334 -16.05 10.40 0.71
C LYS A 334 -14.65 10.76 1.19
N ILE A 335 -13.62 10.02 0.76
CA ILE A 335 -12.21 10.29 1.13
C ILE A 335 -11.80 11.69 0.69
N LEU A 336 -12.12 12.10 -0.55
CA LEU A 336 -11.80 13.44 -1.04
C LEU A 336 -12.50 14.56 -0.25
N ARG A 337 -13.73 14.32 0.20
CA ARG A 337 -14.51 15.31 0.97
C ARG A 337 -14.08 15.39 2.43
N GLU A 338 -13.86 14.25 3.07
CA GLU A 338 -13.68 14.14 4.53
C GLU A 338 -12.21 13.99 4.95
N GLY A 339 -11.32 13.74 4.01
CA GLY A 339 -9.92 13.41 4.26
C GLY A 339 -9.67 11.91 4.36
N ASN A 340 -8.41 11.52 4.18
CA ASN A 340 -7.93 10.16 4.48
C ASN A 340 -7.84 9.91 6.00
N GLU A 341 -7.44 8.71 6.39
CA GLU A 341 -7.34 8.31 7.80
C GLU A 341 -6.44 9.25 8.61
N ALA A 342 -5.25 9.58 8.10
CA ALA A 342 -4.31 10.46 8.78
C ALA A 342 -4.88 11.86 9.01
N GLN A 343 -5.54 12.46 8.02
CA GLN A 343 -6.19 13.77 8.15
C GLN A 343 -7.30 13.74 9.20
N ARG A 344 -8.14 12.70 9.21
CA ARG A 344 -9.21 12.54 10.21
C ARG A 344 -8.66 12.35 11.63
N TRP A 345 -7.57 11.59 11.78
CA TRP A 345 -6.91 11.39 13.08
C TRP A 345 -6.28 12.68 13.59
N LEU A 346 -5.57 13.42 12.74
CA LEU A 346 -4.99 14.72 13.08
C LEU A 346 -6.07 15.75 13.42
N GLN A 347 -7.21 15.74 12.72
CA GLN A 347 -8.34 16.59 13.04
C GLN A 347 -8.89 16.32 14.45
N GLN A 348 -9.02 15.05 14.86
CA GLN A 348 -9.43 14.69 16.23
C GLN A 348 -8.43 15.18 17.28
N VAL A 349 -7.12 15.09 16.99
CA VAL A 349 -6.07 15.62 17.87
C VAL A 349 -6.16 17.13 18.00
N ASN A 350 -6.36 17.85 16.89
CA ASN A 350 -6.57 19.30 16.89
C ASN A 350 -7.83 19.72 17.66
N GLN A 351 -8.80 18.80 17.85
CA GLN A 351 -10.00 18.99 18.66
C GLN A 351 -9.83 18.57 20.13
N GLY A 352 -8.62 18.15 20.54
CA GLY A 352 -8.28 17.84 21.94
C GLY A 352 -8.25 16.35 22.30
N THR A 353 -8.46 15.45 21.34
CA THR A 353 -8.34 14.00 21.56
C THR A 353 -6.87 13.59 21.61
N SER A 354 -6.43 12.76 22.56
CA SER A 354 -5.04 12.29 22.56
C SER A 354 -4.80 11.26 21.44
N PRO A 355 -3.56 11.11 20.92
CA PRO A 355 -3.25 10.07 19.94
C PRO A 355 -3.64 8.65 20.42
N GLN A 356 -3.51 8.37 21.72
CA GLN A 356 -3.96 7.11 22.30
C GLN A 356 -5.48 6.91 22.16
N GLN A 357 -6.28 7.92 22.50
CA GLN A 357 -7.72 7.86 22.35
C GLN A 357 -8.14 7.71 20.89
N VAL A 358 -7.47 8.39 19.96
CA VAL A 358 -7.72 8.23 18.51
C VAL A 358 -7.49 6.79 18.07
N VAL A 359 -6.36 6.18 18.46
CA VAL A 359 -6.06 4.77 18.15
C VAL A 359 -7.09 3.83 18.79
N GLN A 360 -7.47 4.04 20.05
CA GLN A 360 -8.51 3.26 20.73
C GLN A 360 -9.86 3.32 19.99
N HIS A 361 -10.29 4.52 19.57
CA HIS A 361 -11.51 4.68 18.77
C HIS A 361 -11.40 3.96 17.42
N ALA A 362 -10.25 4.05 16.76
CA ALA A 362 -10.01 3.38 15.49
C ALA A 362 -10.05 1.85 15.63
N ILE A 363 -9.49 1.30 16.70
CA ILE A 363 -9.55 -0.14 17.03
C ILE A 363 -11.02 -0.59 17.13
N ALA A 364 -11.82 0.11 17.93
CA ALA A 364 -13.22 -0.21 18.15
C ALA A 364 -14.06 -0.07 16.87
N ALA A 365 -13.86 1.01 16.10
CA ALA A 365 -14.54 1.24 14.84
C ALA A 365 -14.23 0.16 13.80
N ALA A 366 -12.96 -0.24 13.67
CA ALA A 366 -12.54 -1.30 12.76
C ALA A 366 -13.18 -2.65 13.12
N GLN A 367 -13.20 -3.00 14.41
CA GLN A 367 -13.83 -4.24 14.88
C GLN A 367 -15.34 -4.26 14.59
N GLN A 368 -16.03 -3.15 14.85
CA GLN A 368 -17.47 -3.02 14.57
C GLN A 368 -17.76 -3.12 13.07
N GLN A 369 -16.97 -2.43 12.24
CA GLN A 369 -17.15 -2.47 10.79
C GLN A 369 -16.93 -3.88 10.23
N GLU A 370 -15.88 -4.58 10.67
CA GLU A 370 -15.59 -5.94 10.23
C GLU A 370 -16.69 -6.93 10.64
N ALA A 371 -17.28 -6.76 11.83
CA ALA A 371 -18.42 -7.56 12.27
C ALA A 371 -19.65 -7.36 11.38
N LEU A 372 -19.99 -6.12 11.02
CA LEU A 372 -21.09 -5.81 10.11
C LEU A 372 -20.86 -6.40 8.73
N LEU A 373 -19.67 -6.19 8.15
CA LEU A 373 -19.32 -6.73 6.82
C LEU A 373 -19.32 -8.25 6.79
N ALA A 374 -18.86 -8.91 7.86
CA ALA A 374 -18.88 -10.37 7.93
C ALA A 374 -20.31 -10.93 7.94
N GLN A 375 -21.22 -10.31 8.70
CA GLN A 375 -22.63 -10.70 8.78
C GLN A 375 -23.35 -10.51 7.43
N ASP A 376 -23.16 -9.35 6.80
CA ASP A 376 -23.91 -8.98 5.59
C ASP A 376 -23.43 -9.67 4.31
N LEU A 377 -22.15 -10.06 4.24
CA LEU A 377 -21.51 -10.42 2.96
C LEU A 377 -20.84 -11.80 2.94
N CYS A 378 -20.38 -12.33 4.08
CA CYS A 378 -19.68 -13.63 4.09
C CYS A 378 -20.61 -14.82 4.37
N GLY A 379 -21.76 -14.58 5.00
CA GLY A 379 -22.75 -15.63 5.33
C GLY A 379 -23.53 -16.16 4.13
N SER A 380 -23.64 -15.39 3.04
CA SER A 380 -24.45 -15.74 1.86
C SER A 380 -23.72 -16.59 0.80
N TRP A 381 -22.44 -16.89 0.98
CA TRP A 381 -21.63 -17.68 0.03
C TRP A 381 -21.22 -19.06 0.56
N VAL A 382 -21.84 -19.50 1.65
CA VAL A 382 -21.67 -20.84 2.26
C VAL A 382 -22.96 -21.66 2.18
N ALA A 383 -23.94 -21.23 1.36
CA ALA A 383 -25.16 -22.00 1.08
C ALA A 383 -25.12 -22.61 -0.32
#